data_AF-A0A925V7L1-F1
#
_entry.id   AF-A0A925V7L1-F1
#
_cell.length_a   1.000
_cell.length_b   1.000
_cell.length_c   1.000
_cell.angle_alpha   90.00
_cell.angle_beta   90.00
_cell.angle_gamma   90.00
#
_symmetry.space_group_name_H-M   'P 1'
#
loop_
_entity.id
_entity.type
_entity.pdbx_description
1 polymer ?
#
loop_
_entity_poly.entity_id
_entity_poly.type
_entity_poly.pdbx_seq_one_letter_code
_entity_poly.pdbx_strand_id
1 'polypeptide(L)' 'MFLATERKDRWWLEPLLTLTILLTFIVYANWAAYQGEHYWFGPYLSPFYSPELLG' A
#
# COMPACT_ATOMS: atom_id res chain seq x y z
N MET A 1 18.61 -34.03 23.27
CA MET A 1 17.80 -33.97 22.04
C MET A 1 17.88 -32.54 21.52
N PHE A 2 18.66 -32.30 20.45
CA PHE A 2 19.03 -30.95 19.98
C PHE A 2 18.21 -30.50 18.75
N LEU A 3 17.06 -31.14 18.50
CA LEU A 3 16.22 -30.90 17.31
C LEU A 3 14.98 -30.03 17.58
N ALA A 4 14.82 -29.50 18.79
CA ALA A 4 13.67 -28.67 19.14
C ALA A 4 13.95 -27.19 18.85
N THR A 5 13.09 -26.53 18.09
CA THR A 5 13.11 -25.07 17.92
C THR A 5 12.76 -24.38 19.24
N GLU A 6 13.72 -23.65 19.81
CA GLU A 6 13.59 -22.94 21.10
C GLU A 6 12.91 -21.56 20.97
N ARG A 7 12.74 -21.05 19.74
CA ARG A 7 12.10 -19.76 19.49
C ARG A 7 10.62 -19.80 19.86
N LYS A 8 10.24 -19.10 20.93
CA LYS A 8 8.85 -18.95 21.42
C LYS A 8 8.26 -17.57 21.12
N ASP A 9 9.06 -16.65 20.61
CA ASP A 9 8.68 -15.29 20.23
C ASP A 9 7.94 -15.27 18.89
N ARG A 10 7.01 -14.32 18.75
CA ARG A 10 6.27 -14.08 17.51
C ARG A 10 7.08 -13.19 16.57
N TRP A 11 8.28 -13.63 16.19
CA TRP A 11 9.20 -12.90 15.31
C TRP A 11 8.60 -12.53 13.95
N TRP A 12 7.58 -13.26 13.50
CA TRP A 12 6.87 -13.01 12.25
C TRP A 12 5.92 -11.81 12.31
N LEU A 13 5.59 -11.30 13.51
CA LEU A 13 4.56 -10.27 13.67
C LEU A 13 5.00 -8.93 13.04
N GLU A 14 6.24 -8.51 13.30
CA GLU A 14 6.80 -7.28 12.72
C GLU A 14 6.79 -7.30 11.18
N PRO A 15 7.40 -8.29 10.50
CA PRO A 15 7.38 -8.32 9.04
C PRO A 15 5.97 -8.48 8.47
N LEU A 16 5.07 -9.21 9.16
CA LEU A 16 3.68 -9.33 8.73
C LEU A 16 2.94 -7.99 8.79
N LEU A 17 3.19 -7.19 9.82
CA LEU A 17 2.60 -5.85 9.93
C LEU A 17 3.10 -4.92 8.82
N THR A 18 4.41 -4.92 8.54
CA THR A 18 4.99 -4.17 7.41
C THR A 18 4.38 -4.60 6.08
N LEU A 19 4.29 -5.91 5.83
CA LEU A 19 3.68 -6.46 4.61
C LEU A 19 2.21 -6.06 4.48
N THR A 20 1.45 -6.10 5.58
CA THR A 20 0.03 -5.76 5.58
C THR A 20 -0.18 -4.28 5.21
N ILE A 21 0.62 -3.38 5.78
CA ILE A 21 0.56 -1.95 5.47
C ILE A 21 0.89 -1.71 3.99
N LEU A 22 1.99 -2.29 3.50
CA LEU A 22 2.42 -2.13 2.11
C LEU A 22 1.39 -2.71 1.13
N LEU A 23 0.84 -3.88 1.43
CA LEU A 23 -0.16 -4.52 0.59
C LEU A 23 -1.46 -3.71 0.54
N THR A 24 -1.88 -3.17 1.67
CA THR A 24 -3.04 -2.26 1.75
C THR A 24 -2.81 -1.01 0.90
N PHE A 25 -1.61 -0.42 0.98
CA PHE A 25 -1.24 0.72 0.15
C PHE A 25 -1.28 0.38 -1.34
N ILE A 26 -0.73 -0.77 -1.76
CA ILE A 26 -0.76 -1.22 -3.16
C ILE A 26 -2.20 -1.38 -3.65
N VAL A 27 -3.05 -2.07 -2.90
CA VAL A 27 -4.45 -2.29 -3.28
C VAL A 27 -5.19 -0.96 -3.41
N TYR A 28 -5.00 -0.06 -2.45
CA TYR A 28 -5.59 1.28 -2.49
C TYR A 28 -5.09 2.10 -3.67
N ALA A 29 -3.77 2.12 -3.91
CA ALA A 29 -3.16 2.85 -5.00
C ALA A 29 -3.67 2.37 -6.37
N ASN A 30 -3.80 1.05 -6.56
CA ASN A 30 -4.38 0.49 -7.78
C ASN A 30 -5.84 0.90 -7.94
N TRP A 31 -6.65 0.78 -6.88
CA TRP A 31 -8.05 1.22 -6.93
C TRP A 31 -8.16 2.71 -7.26
N ALA A 32 -7.38 3.57 -6.60
CA ALA A 32 -7.38 5.02 -6.82
C ALA A 32 -6.91 5.40 -8.24
N ALA A 33 -5.95 4.66 -8.80
CA ALA A 33 -5.48 4.85 -10.17
C ALA A 33 -6.53 4.44 -11.22
N TYR A 34 -7.37 3.45 -10.92
CA TYR A 34 -8.47 3.03 -11.82
C TYR A 34 -9.79 3.73 -11.57
N GLN A 35 -9.98 4.38 -10.41
CA GLN A 35 -11.23 5.04 -10.05
C GLN A 35 -11.66 6.07 -11.11
N GLY A 36 -10.71 6.76 -11.75
CA GLY A 36 -10.95 7.69 -12.85
C GLY A 36 -11.79 8.93 -12.49
N GLU A 37 -12.13 9.11 -11.22
CA GLU A 37 -13.10 10.09 -10.72
C GLU A 37 -12.54 10.80 -9.48
N HIS A 38 -12.94 12.06 -9.25
CA HIS A 38 -12.51 12.88 -8.09
C HIS A 38 -10.99 13.05 -7.93
N TYR A 39 -10.23 12.95 -9.03
CA TYR A 39 -8.78 13.14 -9.04
C TYR A 39 -8.34 14.61 -9.01
N TRP A 40 -9.29 15.54 -9.19
CA TRP A 40 -9.11 16.98 -9.09
C TRP A 40 -9.78 17.56 -7.85
N PHE A 41 -9.08 18.46 -7.16
CA PHE A 41 -9.64 19.31 -6.12
C PHE A 41 -9.08 20.73 -6.23
N GLY A 42 -9.83 21.63 -6.87
CA GLY A 42 -9.34 22.97 -7.20
C GLY A 42 -8.10 22.87 -8.11
N PRO A 43 -6.95 23.49 -7.75
CA PRO A 43 -5.69 23.38 -8.51
C PRO A 43 -4.90 22.09 -8.21
N TYR A 44 -5.40 21.21 -7.33
CA TYR A 44 -4.67 20.02 -6.92
C TYR A 44 -5.09 18.80 -7.73
N LEU A 45 -4.09 18.10 -8.27
CA LEU A 45 -4.24 16.83 -8.97
C LEU A 45 -3.71 15.70 -8.09
N SER A 46 -4.43 14.58 -8.06
CA SER A 46 -3.97 13.35 -7.41
C SER A 46 -2.60 12.92 -7.97
N PRO A 47 -1.65 12.52 -7.11
CA PRO A 47 -0.30 12.10 -7.55
C PRO A 47 -0.31 10.83 -8.42
N PHE A 48 -1.44 10.12 -8.50
CA PHE A 48 -1.60 8.94 -9.35
C PHE A 48 -1.96 9.27 -10.81
N TYR A 49 -2.31 10.53 -11.12
CA TYR A 49 -2.72 10.96 -12.45
C TYR A 49 -1.72 11.96 -13.03
N SER A 50 -1.47 11.88 -14.34
CA SER A 50 -0.66 12.87 -15.06
C SER A 50 -1.49 14.15 -15.26
N PRO A 51 -0.88 15.35 -15.17
CA PRO A 51 -1.55 16.58 -15.58
C PRO A 51 -2.01 16.45 -17.04
N GLU A 52 -3.27 16.81 -17.28
CA GLU A 52 -3.86 16.77 -18.60
C GLU A 52 -3.31 17.91 -19.47
N LEU A 53 -2.92 17.58 -20.70
CA LEU A 53 -2.31 18.52 -21.63
C LEU A 53 -3.32 19.50 -22.24
N LEU A 54 -4.62 19.19 -22.16
CA LEU A 54 -5.66 19.91 -22.89
C LEU A 54 -6.84 20.42 -22.04
N GLY A 55 -6.97 20.00 -20.77
CA GLY A 55 -8.04 20.47 -19.89
C GLY A 55 -9.41 19.87 -20.20
#